data_AF-A0A519LK24-F1
#
_entry.id   AF-A0A519LK24-F1
#
_cell.length_a   1.000
_cell.length_b   1.000
_cell.length_c   1.000
_cell.angle_alpha   90.00
_cell.angle_beta   90.00
_cell.angle_gamma   90.00
#
_symmetry.space_group_name_H-M   'P 1'
#
loop_
_entity.id
_entity.type
_entity.pdbx_description
1 polymer ?
#
loop_
_entity_poly.entity_id
_entity_poly.type
_entity_poly.pdbx_seq_one_letter_code
_entity_poly.pdbx_strand_id
1 'polypeptide(L)'
;PIQPDKESSDKDYNESLRYCVDHIEEIAIVCGTHNEDSSRLLTYLLDEKKVAHNHPHVYFAQLLGMSDNLSFNLADANYNVAKYVPYGPIKAVMPYLFRRAQENTSVAGQTGRELGLIERELKRRKL
;
A
#
# COMPACT_ATOMS: atom_id res chain seq x y z
N PRO A 1 16.87 3.69 -16.25
CA PRO A 1 16.82 5.08 -15.73
C PRO A 1 15.79 5.17 -14.59
N ILE A 2 15.96 6.11 -13.65
CA ILE A 2 15.04 6.35 -12.51
C ILE A 2 14.42 7.75 -12.66
N GLN A 3 13.24 7.96 -12.07
CA GLN A 3 12.57 9.27 -12.09
C GLN A 3 13.38 10.33 -11.32
N PRO A 4 13.27 11.62 -11.68
CA PRO A 4 14.09 12.69 -11.11
C PRO A 4 13.70 13.03 -9.66
N ASP A 5 12.45 12.77 -9.28
CA ASP A 5 11.92 13.05 -7.95
C ASP A 5 10.76 12.09 -7.58
N LYS A 6 10.29 12.23 -6.34
CA LYS A 6 9.18 11.43 -5.80
C LYS A 6 7.87 11.71 -6.52
N GLU A 7 7.58 12.97 -6.84
CA GLU A 7 6.31 13.36 -7.47
C GLU A 7 6.18 12.75 -8.87
N SER A 8 7.26 12.76 -9.64
CA SER A 8 7.35 12.10 -10.94
C SER A 8 7.18 10.59 -10.81
N SER A 9 7.74 9.99 -9.75
CA SER A 9 7.55 8.56 -9.45
C SER A 9 6.10 8.23 -9.07
N ASP A 10 5.46 9.06 -8.25
CA ASP A 10 4.06 8.87 -7.84
C ASP A 10 3.11 9.01 -9.04
N LYS A 11 3.38 9.98 -9.92
CA LYS A 11 2.62 10.19 -11.15
C LYS A 11 2.67 8.95 -12.03
N ASP A 12 3.87 8.46 -12.33
CA ASP A 12 4.04 7.27 -13.15
C ASP A 12 3.45 6.01 -12.51
N TYR A 13 3.59 5.87 -11.18
CA TYR A 13 2.94 4.79 -10.44
C TYR A 13 1.43 4.84 -10.64
N ASN A 14 0.81 6.01 -10.45
CA ASN A 14 -0.63 6.19 -10.58
C ASN A 14 -1.13 6.01 -12.03
N GLU A 15 -0.38 6.47 -13.03
CA GLU A 15 -0.69 6.22 -14.44
C GLU A 15 -0.60 4.73 -14.78
N SER A 16 0.36 3.99 -14.18
CA SER A 16 0.42 2.54 -14.36
C SER A 16 -0.80 1.83 -13.75
N LEU A 17 -1.35 2.31 -12.64
CA LEU A 17 -2.58 1.75 -12.07
C LEU A 17 -3.76 1.91 -13.02
N ARG A 18 -3.91 3.10 -13.63
CA ARG A 18 -4.95 3.37 -14.64
C ARG A 18 -4.82 2.41 -15.81
N TYR A 19 -3.62 2.33 -16.38
CA TYR A 19 -3.36 1.45 -17.51
C TYR A 19 -3.66 -0.02 -17.19
N CYS A 20 -3.26 -0.52 -16.02
CA CYS A 20 -3.52 -1.90 -15.68
C CYS A 20 -5.01 -2.17 -15.43
N VAL A 21 -5.75 -1.23 -14.85
CA VAL A 21 -7.21 -1.34 -14.68
C VAL A 21 -7.96 -1.20 -16.01
N ASP A 22 -7.39 -0.50 -17.00
CA ASP A 22 -7.86 -0.51 -18.41
C ASP A 22 -7.72 -1.87 -19.09
N HIS A 23 -6.76 -2.68 -18.66
CA HIS A 23 -6.43 -3.97 -19.27
C HIS A 23 -6.54 -5.12 -18.26
N ILE A 24 -7.49 -5.03 -17.32
CA ILE A 24 -7.60 -5.95 -16.18
C ILE A 24 -7.85 -7.41 -16.58
N GLU A 25 -8.42 -7.66 -17.76
CA GLU A 25 -8.62 -9.02 -18.29
C GLU A 25 -7.29 -9.70 -18.68
N GLU A 26 -6.25 -8.90 -18.95
CA GLU A 26 -4.93 -9.37 -19.41
C GLU A 26 -3.83 -9.16 -18.37
N ILE A 27 -4.04 -8.24 -17.41
CA ILE A 27 -3.03 -7.82 -16.45
C ILE A 27 -3.53 -8.01 -15.02
N ALA A 28 -2.73 -8.73 -14.22
CA ALA A 28 -2.87 -8.78 -12.77
C ALA A 28 -1.97 -7.76 -12.07
N ILE A 29 -2.51 -7.12 -11.05
CA ILE A 29 -1.93 -6.01 -10.31
C ILE A 29 -1.73 -6.43 -8.86
N VAL A 30 -0.50 -6.24 -8.38
CA VAL A 30 -0.22 -6.15 -6.94
C VAL A 30 0.16 -4.71 -6.65
N CYS A 31 -0.78 -3.94 -6.09
CA CYS A 31 -0.58 -2.55 -5.68
C CYS A 31 0.22 -2.51 -4.37
N GLY A 32 1.53 -2.68 -4.49
CA GLY A 32 2.49 -2.65 -3.40
C GLY A 32 2.84 -1.24 -2.98
N THR A 33 2.04 -0.62 -2.10
CA THR A 33 2.27 0.76 -1.66
C THR A 33 1.78 1.03 -0.24
N HIS A 34 2.47 1.94 0.44
CA HIS A 34 2.07 2.56 1.70
C HIS A 34 1.42 3.94 1.49
N ASN A 35 1.39 4.43 0.25
CA ASN A 35 0.77 5.70 -0.10
C ASN A 35 -0.76 5.55 -0.11
N GLU A 36 -1.42 6.26 0.82
CA GLU A 36 -2.88 6.25 0.95
C GLU A 36 -3.57 6.78 -0.31
N ASP A 37 -3.02 7.80 -0.97
CA ASP A 37 -3.63 8.42 -2.14
C ASP A 37 -3.59 7.47 -3.35
N SER A 38 -2.47 6.78 -3.58
CA SER A 38 -2.36 5.76 -4.62
C SER A 38 -3.27 4.55 -4.33
N SER A 39 -3.39 4.15 -3.06
CA SER A 39 -4.30 3.06 -2.67
C SER A 39 -5.76 3.45 -2.94
N ARG A 40 -6.13 4.67 -2.56
CA ARG A 40 -7.47 5.23 -2.77
C ARG A 40 -7.78 5.46 -4.25
N LEU A 41 -6.80 5.85 -5.05
CA LEU A 41 -6.96 5.95 -6.50
C LEU A 41 -7.37 4.60 -7.08
N LEU A 42 -6.69 3.51 -6.70
CA LEU A 42 -7.04 2.19 -7.19
C LEU A 42 -8.47 1.79 -6.80
N THR A 43 -8.91 2.07 -5.57
CA THR A 43 -10.31 1.78 -5.17
C THR A 43 -11.30 2.54 -6.05
N TYR A 44 -11.05 3.83 -6.33
CA TYR A 44 -11.93 4.61 -7.21
C TYR A 44 -11.98 4.10 -8.64
N LEU A 45 -10.84 3.68 -9.19
CA LEU A 45 -10.78 3.12 -10.55
C LEU A 45 -11.57 1.81 -10.66
N LEU A 46 -11.51 0.95 -9.63
CA LEU A 46 -12.25 -0.30 -9.61
C LEU A 46 -13.76 -0.06 -9.48
N ASP A 47 -14.16 0.87 -8.62
CA ASP A 47 -15.56 1.27 -8.45
C ASP A 47 -16.14 1.88 -9.74
N GLU A 48 -15.42 2.81 -10.36
CA GLU A 48 -15.81 3.47 -11.61
C GLU A 48 -16.08 2.45 -12.73
N LYS A 49 -15.23 1.42 -12.79
CA LYS A 49 -15.34 0.34 -13.77
C LYS A 49 -16.22 -0.82 -13.37
N LYS A 50 -16.82 -0.75 -12.18
CA LYS A 50 -17.66 -1.82 -11.61
C LYS A 50 -16.93 -3.16 -11.53
N VAL A 51 -15.62 -3.12 -11.27
CA VAL A 51 -14.82 -4.31 -10.99
C VAL A 51 -15.11 -4.77 -9.56
N ALA A 52 -15.35 -6.07 -9.37
CA ALA A 52 -15.58 -6.62 -8.04
C ALA A 52 -14.37 -6.37 -7.12
N HIS A 53 -14.61 -5.97 -5.87
CA HIS A 53 -13.50 -5.64 -4.95
C HIS A 53 -12.55 -6.83 -4.71
N ASN A 54 -13.09 -8.05 -4.77
CA ASN A 54 -12.35 -9.29 -4.63
C ASN A 54 -11.88 -9.89 -5.98
N HIS A 55 -11.79 -9.09 -7.04
CA HIS A 55 -11.35 -9.54 -8.35
C HIS A 55 -9.97 -10.24 -8.27
N PRO A 56 -9.80 -11.45 -8.84
CA PRO A 56 -8.59 -12.27 -8.66
C PRO A 56 -7.32 -11.62 -9.21
N HIS A 57 -7.45 -10.64 -10.11
CA HIS A 57 -6.31 -9.91 -10.68
C HIS A 57 -5.90 -8.68 -9.87
N VAL A 58 -6.55 -8.37 -8.76
CA VAL A 58 -6.23 -7.16 -7.99
C VAL A 58 -5.91 -7.54 -6.57
N TYR A 59 -4.71 -7.19 -6.13
CA TYR A 59 -4.29 -7.27 -4.73
C TYR A 59 -3.72 -5.94 -4.28
N PHE A 60 -4.08 -5.51 -3.09
CA PHE A 60 -3.35 -4.48 -2.35
C PHE A 60 -2.28 -5.14 -1.51
N ALA A 61 -1.08 -4.56 -1.45
CA ALA A 61 0.01 -5.12 -0.66
C ALA A 61 0.76 -4.06 0.13
N GLN A 62 1.04 -4.38 1.39
CA GLN A 62 1.85 -3.58 2.29
C GLN A 62 2.91 -4.47 2.95
N LEU A 63 4.01 -3.86 3.39
CA LEU A 63 4.96 -4.53 4.26
C LEU A 63 4.32 -4.83 5.62
N LEU A 64 4.68 -5.96 6.22
CA LEU A 64 4.25 -6.30 7.58
C LEU A 64 4.81 -5.28 8.59
N GLY A 65 3.96 -4.77 9.47
CA GLY A 65 4.32 -3.77 10.49
C GLY A 65 4.28 -2.33 10.00
N MET A 66 3.72 -2.07 8.81
CA MET A 66 3.56 -0.73 8.24
C MET A 66 2.16 -0.60 7.61
N SER A 67 1.48 0.52 7.85
CA SER A 67 0.19 0.89 7.26
C SER A 67 -0.91 -0.16 7.44
N ASP A 68 -0.94 -0.79 8.61
CA ASP A 68 -1.97 -1.78 8.95
C ASP A 68 -3.39 -1.19 8.91
N ASN A 69 -3.52 0.11 9.21
CA ASN A 69 -4.78 0.83 9.05
C ASN A 69 -5.29 0.81 7.59
N LEU A 70 -4.40 0.87 6.59
CA LEU A 70 -4.81 0.74 5.19
C LEU A 70 -5.23 -0.70 4.90
N SER A 71 -4.38 -1.66 5.27
CA SER A 71 -4.63 -3.09 5.03
C SER A 71 -5.96 -3.55 5.64
N PHE A 72 -6.26 -3.15 6.88
CA PHE A 72 -7.50 -3.54 7.56
C PHE A 72 -8.74 -2.90 6.93
N ASN A 73 -8.70 -1.61 6.60
CA ASN A 73 -9.83 -0.94 5.96
C ASN A 73 -10.10 -1.49 4.55
N LEU A 74 -9.06 -1.82 3.79
CA LEU A 74 -9.20 -2.45 2.46
C LEU A 74 -9.81 -3.86 2.58
N ALA A 75 -9.34 -4.65 3.54
CA ALA A 75 -9.87 -5.99 3.78
C ALA A 75 -11.34 -5.96 4.25
N ASP A 76 -11.69 -5.03 5.15
CA ASP A 76 -13.08 -4.81 5.61
C ASP A 76 -14.01 -4.41 4.45
N ALA A 77 -13.49 -3.62 3.50
CA ALA A 77 -14.18 -3.29 2.25
C ALA A 77 -14.17 -4.42 1.19
N ASN A 78 -13.80 -5.65 1.57
CA ASN A 78 -13.80 -6.86 0.74
C ASN A 78 -12.79 -6.85 -0.43
N TYR A 79 -11.71 -6.05 -0.34
CA TYR A 79 -10.60 -6.12 -1.28
C TYR A 79 -9.64 -7.27 -0.93
N ASN A 80 -8.97 -7.83 -1.94
CA ASN A 80 -7.88 -8.76 -1.70
C ASN A 80 -6.65 -8.00 -1.17
N VAL A 81 -6.17 -8.39 0.02
CA VAL A 81 -5.03 -7.74 0.67
C VAL A 81 -3.97 -8.78 1.03
N ALA A 82 -2.72 -8.48 0.71
CA ALA A 82 -1.56 -9.27 1.08
C ALA A 82 -0.60 -8.48 1.97
N LYS A 83 0.07 -9.18 2.89
CA LYS A 83 1.20 -8.64 3.64
C LYS A 83 2.49 -9.27 3.16
N TYR A 84 3.45 -8.43 2.77
CA TYR A 84 4.79 -8.87 2.44
C TYR A 84 5.58 -9.08 3.74
N VAL A 85 5.93 -10.35 3.99
CA VAL A 85 6.61 -10.78 5.21
C VAL A 85 8.04 -11.22 4.88
N PRO A 86 9.07 -10.46 5.28
CA PRO A 86 10.45 -10.93 5.18
C PRO A 86 10.66 -12.06 6.20
N TYR A 87 11.22 -13.19 5.77
CA TYR A 87 11.48 -14.35 6.61
C TYR A 87 12.87 -14.94 6.33
N GLY A 88 13.61 -15.26 7.38
CA GLY A 88 14.92 -15.91 7.30
C GLY A 88 15.90 -15.49 8.38
N PRO A 89 17.11 -16.09 8.43
CA PRO A 89 18.15 -15.72 9.38
C PRO A 89 18.56 -14.25 9.23
N ILE A 90 18.88 -13.58 10.35
CA ILE A 90 19.23 -12.14 10.37
C ILE A 90 20.26 -11.77 9.31
N LYS A 91 21.35 -12.55 9.20
CA LYS A 91 22.43 -12.30 8.23
C LYS A 91 21.92 -12.25 6.78
N ALA A 92 20.93 -13.08 6.43
CA ALA A 92 20.36 -13.12 5.09
C ALA A 92 19.43 -11.92 4.79
N VAL A 93 18.81 -11.34 5.83
CA VAL A 93 17.85 -10.23 5.69
C VAL A 93 18.47 -8.85 5.94
N MET A 94 19.75 -8.75 6.32
CA MET A 94 20.44 -7.48 6.55
C MET A 94 20.27 -6.45 5.40
N PRO A 95 20.42 -6.81 4.11
CA PRO A 95 20.22 -5.85 3.02
C PRO A 95 18.79 -5.29 2.95
N TYR A 96 17.79 -6.10 3.29
CA TYR A 96 16.40 -5.67 3.37
C TYR A 96 16.21 -4.65 4.50
N LEU A 97 16.78 -4.92 5.68
CA LEU A 97 16.69 -4.03 6.84
C LEU A 97 17.32 -2.66 6.56
N PHE A 98 18.46 -2.61 5.86
CA PHE A 98 19.06 -1.33 5.47
C PHE A 98 18.17 -0.50 4.54
N ARG A 99 17.53 -1.13 3.55
CA ARG A 99 16.58 -0.43 2.66
C ARG A 99 15.36 0.08 3.43
N ARG A 100 14.87 -0.68 4.41
CA ARG A 100 13.78 -0.24 5.30
C ARG A 100 14.16 0.95 6.17
N ALA A 101 15.38 0.96 6.71
CA ALA A 101 15.87 2.11 7.48
C ALA A 101 15.93 3.39 6.62
N GLN A 102 16.39 3.26 5.36
CA GLN A 102 16.41 4.37 4.40
C GLN A 102 15.00 4.86 4.06
N GLU A 103 14.08 3.95 3.72
CA GLU A 103 12.69 4.30 3.42
C GLU A 103 12.01 4.98 4.59
N ASN A 104 12.10 4.42 5.80
CA ASN A 104 11.46 4.99 6.99
C ASN A 104 11.98 6.40 7.33
N THR A 105 13.21 6.72 6.93
CA THR A 105 13.75 8.09 7.05
C THR A 105 13.12 9.03 6.02
N SER A 106 12.83 8.56 4.81
CA SER A 106 12.13 9.33 3.76
C SER A 106 10.62 9.41 3.95
N VAL A 107 10.03 8.52 4.74
CA VAL A 107 8.60 8.44 5.09
C VAL A 107 8.30 9.21 6.39
N ALA A 108 9.14 10.19 6.72
CA ALA A 108 8.99 11.03 7.90
C ALA A 108 7.58 11.68 7.96
N GLY A 109 6.71 11.16 8.84
CA GLY A 109 5.34 11.64 9.04
C GLY A 109 4.28 10.53 9.09
N GLN A 110 4.50 9.39 8.40
CA GLN A 110 3.49 8.31 8.38
C GLN A 110 3.35 7.63 9.75
N THR A 111 4.46 7.41 10.46
CA THR A 111 4.45 6.89 11.84
C THR A 111 3.69 7.81 12.80
N GLY A 112 3.84 9.14 12.67
CA GLY A 112 3.12 10.10 13.49
C GLY A 112 1.61 10.09 13.21
N ARG A 113 1.23 9.94 11.94
CA ARG A 113 -0.17 9.79 11.52
C ARG A 113 -0.79 8.49 12.05
N GLU A 114 -0.07 7.38 11.97
CA GLU A 114 -0.52 6.09 12.53
C GLU A 114 -0.71 6.18 14.04
N LEU A 115 0.24 6.77 14.77
CA LEU A 115 0.09 7.01 16.21
C LEU A 115 -1.16 7.84 16.50
N GLY A 116 -1.39 8.93 15.75
CA GLY A 116 -2.59 9.75 15.90
C GLY A 116 -3.90 9.03 15.53
N LEU A 117 -3.87 8.01 14.67
CA LEU A 117 -5.02 7.14 14.41
C LEU A 117 -5.27 6.18 15.57
N ILE A 118 -4.22 5.59 16.13
CA ILE A 118 -4.31 4.71 17.31
C ILE A 118 -4.86 5.48 18.51
N GLU A 119 -4.33 6.68 18.79
CA GLU A 119 -4.82 7.53 19.87
C GLU A 119 -6.30 7.89 19.71
N ARG A 120 -6.74 8.21 18.49
CA ARG A 120 -8.16 8.48 18.20
C ARG A 120 -9.01 7.24 18.41
N GLU A 121 -8.52 6.07 18.01
CA GLU A 121 -9.23 4.82 18.18
C GLU A 121 -9.34 4.39 19.66
N LEU A 122 -8.28 4.59 20.46
CA LEU A 122 -8.32 4.37 21.91
C LEU A 122 -9.34 5.29 22.59
N LYS A 123 -9.33 6.59 22.27
CA LYS A 123 -10.32 7.56 22.76
C LYS A 123 -11.74 7.15 22.39
N ARG A 124 -11.98 6.70 21.14
CA ARG A 124 -13.30 6.21 20.68
C ARG A 124 -13.77 5.02 21.50
N ARG A 125 -12.86 4.12 21.87
CA ARG A 125 -13.14 2.91 22.69
C ARG A 125 -13.24 3.20 24.20
N LYS A 126 -12.95 4.44 24.64
CA LYS A 126 -12.87 4.83 26.05
C LYS A 126 -11.84 4.02 26.84
N LEU A 127 -10.71 3.71 26.21
CA LEU A 127 -9.53 3.09 26.82
C LEU A 127 -8.48 4.14 27.18
#